data_AF-A0A9E4ET91-F1
#
_entry.id   AF-A0A9E4ET91-F1
#
_cell.length_a   1.000
_cell.length_b   1.000
_cell.length_c   1.000
_cell.angle_alpha   90.00
_cell.angle_beta   90.00
_cell.angle_gamma   90.00
#
_symmetry.space_group_name_H-M   'P 1'
#
loop_
_entity.id
_entity.type
_entity.pdbx_description
1 polymer ?
#
loop_
_entity_poly.entity_id
_entity_poly.type
_entity_poly.pdbx_seq_one_letter_code
_entity_poly.pdbx_strand_id
1 'polypeptide(L)'
;MKREHIFAHYEQDATRYWKLREGGYASPMSVFQGDEITFHISNSRSYYAVFVYHEGAGRRLVKEINNLRGALPEIPGFGYRDGFAWPAT
;
A
#
# COMPACT_ATOMS: atom_id res chain seq x y z
N MET A 1 -6.67 8.87 18.35
CA MET A 1 -6.44 7.89 17.27
C MET A 1 -5.29 8.40 16.42
N LYS A 2 -4.09 7.81 16.51
CA LYS A 2 -2.92 8.26 15.75
C LYS A 2 -3.13 7.90 14.27
N ARG A 3 -3.24 8.93 13.42
CA ARG A 3 -3.27 8.82 11.95
C ARG A 3 -1.82 8.76 11.49
N GLU A 4 -1.40 7.63 10.95
CA GLU A 4 -0.10 7.49 10.30
C GLU A 4 -0.34 7.38 8.81
N HIS A 5 0.27 8.29 8.06
CA HIS A 5 0.21 8.31 6.61
C HIS A 5 1.27 7.34 6.11
N ILE A 6 0.87 6.27 5.42
CA ILE A 6 1.83 5.42 4.71
C ILE A 6 2.21 6.18 3.43
N PHE A 7 3.40 6.77 3.42
CA PHE A 7 3.99 7.34 2.22
C PHE A 7 4.71 6.23 1.46
N ALA A 8 4.33 5.97 0.21
CA ALA A 8 5.13 5.16 -0.70
C ALA A 8 6.35 6.02 -1.12
N HIS A 9 7.50 5.80 -0.47
CA HIS A 9 8.74 6.52 -0.73
C HIS A 9 9.58 5.88 -1.85
N TYR A 10 10.37 6.74 -2.50
CA TYR A 10 11.34 6.41 -3.54
C TYR A 10 12.66 5.86 -2.94
N GLU A 11 12.92 4.60 -3.29
CA GLU A 11 14.07 3.67 -3.25
C GLU A 11 15.48 3.99 -2.69
N GLN A 12 15.87 5.18 -2.21
CA GLN A 12 17.27 5.39 -1.74
C GLN A 12 17.53 5.17 -0.24
N ASP A 13 16.50 5.03 0.59
CA ASP A 13 16.64 4.78 2.05
C ASP A 13 16.55 3.29 2.44
N ALA A 14 16.48 2.37 1.47
CA ALA A 14 16.18 0.96 1.69
C ALA A 14 17.35 0.10 2.22
N THR A 15 18.41 0.70 2.78
CA THR A 15 19.60 -0.06 3.23
C THR A 15 19.58 -0.40 4.72
N ARG A 16 18.62 0.08 5.52
CA ARG A 16 18.56 -0.22 6.98
C ARG A 16 17.22 -0.74 7.52
N TYR A 17 16.12 -0.65 6.75
CA TYR A 17 14.75 -0.89 7.23
C TYR A 17 14.06 -2.14 6.64
N TRP A 18 14.80 -3.22 6.39
CA TRP A 18 14.28 -4.54 6.02
C TRP A 18 13.33 -5.19 7.07
N LYS A 19 12.83 -4.43 8.04
CA LYS A 19 12.12 -4.90 9.24
C LYS A 19 10.83 -4.16 9.59
N LEU A 20 10.11 -3.65 8.60
CA LEU A 20 8.67 -3.52 8.79
C LEU A 20 8.01 -4.23 7.61
N ARG A 21 7.39 -5.39 7.89
CA ARG A 21 6.50 -6.11 6.97
C ARG A 21 5.24 -5.28 6.72
N GLU A 22 5.34 -3.96 6.66
CA GLU A 22 4.22 -3.05 6.58
C GLU A 22 4.44 -2.15 5.38
N GLY A 23 3.40 -2.04 4.56
CA GLY A 23 3.46 -1.31 3.31
C GLY A 23 2.42 -1.84 2.34
N GLY A 24 2.48 -1.37 1.11
CA GLY A 24 1.63 -1.90 0.06
C GLY A 24 1.95 -1.30 -1.30
N TYR A 25 1.37 -1.91 -2.32
CA TYR A 25 1.52 -1.51 -3.71
C TYR A 25 0.21 -1.78 -4.46
N ALA A 26 0.00 -1.08 -5.57
CA ALA A 26 -1.07 -1.40 -6.51
C ALA A 26 -0.53 -2.33 -7.60
N SER A 27 -1.36 -3.23 -8.16
CA SER A 27 -0.92 -4.04 -9.30
C SER A 27 -0.67 -3.19 -10.55
N PRO A 28 -1.59 -2.29 -10.98
CA PRO A 28 -1.29 -1.33 -12.03
C PRO A 28 -0.58 -0.08 -11.47
N MET A 29 0.49 0.36 -12.13
CA MET A 29 1.17 1.63 -11.83
C MET A 29 0.53 2.84 -12.55
N SER A 30 -0.31 2.60 -13.54
CA SER A 30 -1.01 3.61 -14.31
C SER A 30 -2.36 3.06 -14.72
N VAL A 31 -3.38 3.90 -14.67
CA VAL A 31 -4.77 3.51 -14.92
C VAL A 31 -5.51 4.61 -15.67
N PHE A 32 -6.50 4.21 -16.45
CA PHE A 32 -7.48 5.06 -17.07
C PHE A 32 -8.77 5.13 -16.23
N GLN A 33 -9.63 6.09 -16.57
CA GLN A 33 -10.94 6.17 -15.95
C GLN A 33 -11.76 4.92 -16.31
N GLY A 34 -12.27 4.24 -15.27
CA GLY A 34 -13.05 3.01 -15.41
C GLY A 34 -12.24 1.74 -15.15
N ASP A 35 -10.92 1.83 -15.03
CA ASP A 35 -10.08 0.69 -14.68
C ASP A 35 -10.31 0.24 -13.23
N GLU A 36 -10.15 -1.06 -13.00
CA GLU A 36 -10.04 -1.62 -11.66
C GLU A 36 -8.60 -1.49 -11.14
N ILE A 37 -8.47 -1.07 -9.88
CA ILE A 37 -7.20 -0.99 -9.18
C ILE A 37 -7.23 -2.03 -8.07
N THR A 38 -6.27 -2.94 -8.07
CA THR A 38 -6.07 -3.90 -6.99
C THR A 38 -4.92 -3.43 -6.11
N PHE A 39 -5.14 -3.41 -4.80
CA PHE A 39 -4.11 -3.09 -3.81
C PHE A 39 -3.64 -4.35 -3.10
N HIS A 40 -2.36 -4.38 -2.76
CA HIS A 40 -1.73 -5.44 -1.99
C HIS A 40 -1.12 -4.79 -0.75
N ILE A 41 -1.71 -5.01 0.42
CA ILE A 41 -1.35 -4.29 1.64
C ILE A 41 -0.97 -5.29 2.73
N SER A 42 0.20 -5.08 3.31
CA SER A 42 0.64 -5.74 4.53
C SER A 42 0.58 -4.75 5.69
N ASN A 43 -0.13 -5.11 6.76
CA ASN A 43 -0.39 -4.25 7.90
C ASN A 43 -0.60 -5.09 9.17
N SER A 44 0.12 -4.78 10.25
CA SER A 44 0.02 -5.54 11.52
C SER A 44 -1.27 -5.26 12.31
N ARG A 45 -2.01 -4.20 11.96
CA ARG A 45 -3.24 -3.83 12.67
C ARG A 45 -4.35 -4.82 12.38
N SER A 46 -5.18 -5.15 13.37
CA SER A 46 -6.33 -6.05 13.18
C SER A 46 -7.28 -5.57 12.08
N TYR A 47 -7.50 -4.25 12.03
CA TYR A 47 -8.28 -3.59 10.99
C TYR A 47 -7.67 -2.25 10.60
N TYR A 48 -7.89 -1.85 9.34
CA TYR A 48 -7.45 -0.57 8.81
C TYR A 48 -8.44 -0.05 7.75
N ALA A 49 -8.16 1.17 7.29
CA ALA A 49 -8.88 1.81 6.20
C ALA A 49 -7.89 2.29 5.14
N VAL A 50 -8.33 2.29 3.88
CA VAL A 50 -7.61 2.85 2.74
C VAL A 50 -8.33 4.09 2.27
N PHE A 51 -7.57 5.18 2.13
CA PHE A 51 -8.05 6.44 1.59
C PHE A 51 -7.32 6.70 0.27
N VAL A 52 -8.07 6.80 -0.82
CA VAL A 52 -7.53 7.15 -2.14
C VAL A 52 -7.77 8.63 -2.35
N TYR A 53 -6.70 9.35 -2.65
CA TYR A 53 -6.75 10.77 -2.95
C TYR A 53 -6.39 11.01 -4.41
N HIS A 54 -7.04 11.99 -5.02
CA HIS A 54 -6.57 12.61 -6.24
C HIS A 54 -5.67 13.79 -5.86
N GLU A 55 -4.40 13.69 -6.22
CA GLU A 55 -3.38 14.71 -5.98
C GLU A 55 -3.22 15.56 -7.25
N GLY A 56 -3.55 16.84 -7.17
CA GLY A 56 -3.34 17.82 -8.25
C GLY A 56 -2.95 19.17 -7.65
N ALA A 57 -3.63 20.25 -8.05
CA ALA A 57 -3.47 21.56 -7.39
C ALA A 57 -3.88 21.54 -5.91
N GLY A 58 -4.67 20.55 -5.49
CA GLY A 58 -4.93 20.23 -4.10
C GLY A 58 -5.20 18.74 -3.93
N ARG A 59 -5.14 18.29 -2.67
CA ARG A 59 -5.49 16.93 -2.27
C ARG A 59 -7.01 16.79 -2.14
N ARG A 60 -7.63 15.91 -2.93
CA ARG A 60 -9.05 15.60 -2.82
C ARG A 60 -9.24 14.12 -2.51
N LEU A 61 -9.94 13.79 -1.42
CA LEU A 61 -10.34 12.40 -1.14
C LEU A 61 -11.33 11.94 -2.22
N VAL A 62 -11.07 10.82 -2.87
CA VAL A 62 -11.93 10.25 -3.93
C VAL A 62 -12.54 8.91 -3.55
N LYS A 63 -11.91 8.16 -2.64
CA LYS A 63 -12.45 6.90 -2.15
C LYS A 63 -11.99 6.62 -0.73
N GLU A 64 -12.88 6.01 0.04
CA GLU A 64 -12.59 5.43 1.34
C GLU A 64 -13.04 3.97 1.31
N ILE A 65 -12.19 3.08 1.82
CA ILE A 65 -12.44 1.66 1.98
C ILE A 65 -12.15 1.32 3.43
N ASN A 66 -13.17 0.88 4.17
CA ASN A 66 -13.12 0.72 5.62
C ASN A 66 -13.17 -0.74 6.05
N ASN A 67 -12.80 -0.98 7.31
CA ASN A 67 -12.89 -2.29 7.97
C ASN A 67 -12.13 -3.40 7.23
N LEU A 68 -11.04 -3.05 6.56
CA LEU A 68 -10.15 -4.01 5.91
C LEU A 68 -9.37 -4.76 6.99
N ARG A 69 -9.34 -6.09 6.90
CA ARG A 69 -8.62 -6.93 7.87
C ARG A 69 -7.14 -6.89 7.56
N GLY A 70 -6.31 -6.53 8.55
CA GLY A 70 -4.87 -6.56 8.38
C GLY A 70 -4.31 -7.98 8.42
N ALA A 71 -3.24 -8.16 7.67
CA ALA A 71 -2.44 -9.36 7.64
C ALA A 71 -0.97 -8.96 7.43
N LEU A 72 -0.07 -9.82 7.90
CA LEU A 72 1.37 -9.72 7.62
C LEU A 72 1.75 -10.92 6.74
N PRO A 73 1.72 -10.81 5.40
CA PRO A 73 2.24 -11.84 4.51
C PRO A 73 3.77 -11.91 4.61
N GLU A 74 4.35 -13.04 4.21
CA GLU A 74 5.80 -13.21 4.22
C GLU A 74 6.47 -12.24 3.24
N ILE A 75 7.73 -11.88 3.52
CA ILE A 75 8.55 -11.10 2.60
C ILE A 75 9.41 -12.07 1.81
N PRO A 76 9.20 -12.22 0.49
CA PRO A 76 10.10 -13.00 -0.35
C PRO A 76 11.50 -12.37 -0.35
N GLY A 77 12.54 -13.21 -0.27
CA GLY A 77 13.94 -12.73 -0.21
C GLY A 77 14.34 -11.85 -1.40
N PHE A 78 13.70 -12.03 -2.56
CA PHE A 78 13.91 -11.24 -3.78
C PHE A 78 12.68 -10.42 -4.17
N GLY A 79 11.81 -10.07 -3.22
CA GLY A 79 10.52 -9.42 -3.49
C GLY A 79 10.60 -8.08 -4.24
N TYR A 80 11.69 -7.33 -4.12
CA TYR A 80 11.91 -6.11 -4.91
C TYR A 80 12.22 -6.39 -6.38
N ARG A 81 12.82 -7.54 -6.70
CA ARG A 81 13.13 -7.94 -8.07
C ARG A 81 11.95 -8.66 -8.72
N ASP A 82 11.34 -9.58 -7.97
CA ASP A 82 10.38 -10.55 -8.51
C ASP A 82 8.92 -10.22 -8.13
N GLY A 83 8.72 -9.21 -7.28
CA GLY A 83 7.43 -8.89 -6.68
C GLY A 83 7.19 -9.60 -5.34
N PHE A 84 6.37 -8.99 -4.50
CA PHE A 84 6.04 -9.53 -3.16
C PHE A 84 4.89 -10.55 -3.18
N ALA A 85 4.09 -10.59 -4.26
CA ALA A 85 2.94 -11.47 -4.45
C ALA A 85 1.98 -11.53 -3.24
N TRP A 86 1.82 -10.41 -2.54
CA TRP A 86 0.91 -10.34 -1.40
C TRP A 86 -0.55 -10.49 -1.84
N PRO A 87 -1.45 -11.02 -0.98
CA PRO A 87 -2.87 -11.12 -1.31
C PRO A 87 -3.48 -9.75 -1.66
N ALA A 88 -4.43 -9.77 -2.59
CA ALA A 88 -5.26 -8.60 -2.90
C ALA A 88 -6.12 -8.23 -1.70
N THR A 89 -6.29 -6.93 -1.49
CA THR A 89 -7.16 -6.30 -0.48
C THR A 89 -8.39 -5.70 -1.13
#